data_AF-A0A4Q1ZYN3-F1
#
_entry.id   AF-A0A4Q1ZYN3-F1
#
_cell.length_a   1.000
_cell.length_b   1.000
_cell.length_c   1.000
_cell.angle_alpha   90.00
_cell.angle_beta   90.00
_cell.angle_gamma   90.00
#
_symmetry.space_group_name_H-M   'P 1'
#
loop_
_entity.id
_entity.type
_entity.pdbx_description
1 polymer ?
#
loop_
_entity_poly.entity_id
_entity_poly.type
_entity_poly.pdbx_seq_one_letter_code
_entity_poly.pdbx_strand_id
1 'polypeptide(L)'
;MKHHQQSLIEYLPEFTWIHFKNHEIVDMETLEEIISDNRVMNDESHPILLDISQIDGFYVDAFEMLIAVLSGWHNQVALLSHIDSISEKYASLLEMSLENNHTKSFKTLVEAKSWMIH
;
A
#
# COMPACT_ATOMS: atom_id res chain seq x y z
N MET A 1 -4.88 -42.00 7.13
CA MET A 1 -4.84 -40.67 7.75
C MET A 1 -5.01 -39.64 6.64
N LYS A 2 -6.08 -38.85 6.65
CA LYS A 2 -6.32 -37.79 5.65
C LYS A 2 -5.54 -36.55 6.11
N HIS A 3 -4.55 -36.12 5.35
CA HIS A 3 -3.81 -34.88 5.61
C HIS A 3 -4.79 -33.70 5.59
N HIS A 4 -5.03 -33.09 6.76
CA HIS A 4 -5.62 -31.76 6.85
C HIS A 4 -4.55 -30.75 6.41
N GLN A 5 -4.51 -30.42 5.12
CA GLN A 5 -4.09 -29.08 4.72
C GLN A 5 -5.25 -28.14 5.05
N GLN A 6 -5.40 -27.79 6.34
CA GLN A 6 -6.10 -26.57 6.69
C GLN A 6 -5.29 -25.42 6.09
N SER A 7 -5.93 -24.70 5.18
CA SER A 7 -5.32 -23.66 4.37
C SER A 7 -4.81 -22.54 5.26
N LEU A 8 -3.49 -22.28 5.20
CA LEU A 8 -2.84 -21.07 5.72
C LEU A 8 -3.45 -19.75 5.17
N ILE A 9 -4.40 -19.85 4.25
CA ILE A 9 -5.15 -18.73 3.64
C ILE A 9 -6.20 -18.15 4.60
N GLU A 10 -6.56 -18.84 5.70
CA GLU A 10 -7.66 -18.41 6.59
C GLU A 10 -7.30 -17.31 7.60
N TYR A 11 -6.04 -16.90 7.74
CA TYR A 11 -5.65 -15.81 8.64
C TYR A 11 -4.89 -14.72 7.89
N LEU A 12 -5.62 -13.78 7.30
CA LEU A 12 -5.04 -12.50 6.90
C LEU A 12 -5.01 -11.61 8.15
N PRO A 13 -3.86 -11.04 8.56
CA PRO A 13 -3.81 -10.03 9.60
C PRO A 13 -4.71 -8.87 9.20
N GLU A 14 -5.32 -8.19 10.19
CA GLU A 14 -6.02 -6.94 9.93
C GLU A 14 -5.01 -5.93 9.34
N PHE A 15 -5.35 -5.36 8.18
CA PHE A 15 -4.51 -4.38 7.50
C PHE A 15 -5.37 -3.23 6.98
N THR A 16 -4.77 -2.05 6.90
CA THR A 16 -5.40 -0.87 6.30
C THR A 16 -5.26 -0.94 4.80
N TRP A 17 -6.37 -0.97 4.07
CA TRP A 17 -6.35 -0.95 2.61
C TRP A 17 -6.61 0.46 2.09
N ILE A 18 -5.57 1.08 1.52
CA ILE A 18 -5.67 2.35 0.82
C ILE A 18 -5.73 2.06 -0.67
N HIS A 19 -6.83 2.42 -1.32
CA HIS A 19 -7.06 2.14 -2.74
C HIS A 19 -7.58 3.40 -3.45
N PHE A 20 -6.87 3.84 -4.49
CA PHE A 20 -7.18 5.04 -5.25
C PHE A 20 -8.17 4.76 -6.39
N LYS A 21 -9.37 4.28 -6.04
CA LYS A 21 -10.37 3.89 -7.03
C LYS A 21 -10.85 5.08 -7.85
N ASN A 22 -10.86 4.95 -9.18
CA ASN A 22 -11.36 5.96 -10.13
C ASN A 22 -10.54 7.27 -10.21
N HIS A 23 -9.29 7.30 -9.73
CA HIS A 23 -8.42 8.46 -9.85
C HIS A 23 -7.29 8.17 -10.84
N GLU A 24 -7.39 8.71 -12.06
CA GLU A 24 -6.29 8.66 -13.04
C GLU A 24 -5.09 9.46 -12.52
N ILE A 25 -5.31 10.68 -12.03
CA ILE A 25 -4.26 11.50 -11.41
C ILE A 25 -4.69 11.89 -10.00
N VAL A 26 -3.82 11.64 -9.02
CA VAL A 26 -4.08 11.97 -7.61
C VAL A 26 -3.54 13.36 -7.29
N ASP A 27 -4.42 14.24 -6.84
CA ASP A 27 -4.11 15.56 -6.31
C ASP A 27 -4.14 15.62 -4.78
N MET A 28 -3.86 16.80 -4.23
CA MET A 28 -3.82 17.02 -2.79
C MET A 28 -5.18 16.79 -2.13
N GLU A 29 -6.26 17.29 -2.73
CA GLU A 29 -7.62 17.16 -2.18
C GLU A 29 -8.04 15.69 -2.09
N THR A 30 -7.83 14.93 -3.17
CA THR A 30 -8.07 13.48 -3.23
C THR A 30 -7.27 12.74 -2.15
N LEU A 31 -5.98 13.11 -2.01
CA LEU A 31 -5.12 12.45 -1.04
C LEU A 31 -5.53 12.76 0.41
N GLU A 32 -5.91 14.00 0.72
CA GLU A 32 -6.39 14.39 2.05
C GLU A 32 -7.68 13.66 2.42
N GLU A 33 -8.63 13.52 1.48
CA GLU A 33 -9.87 12.76 1.67
C GLU A 33 -9.55 11.30 2.02
N ILE A 34 -8.75 10.63 1.19
CA ILE A 34 -8.36 9.24 1.39
C ILE A 34 -7.63 9.04 2.73
N ILE A 35 -6.68 9.92 3.07
CA ILE A 35 -5.95 9.83 4.34
C ILE A 35 -6.89 10.05 5.53
N SER A 36 -7.82 11.01 5.45
CA SER A 36 -8.74 11.32 6.53
C SER A 36 -9.69 10.17 6.84
N ASP A 37 -10.16 9.47 5.81
CA ASP A 37 -11.01 8.29 5.96
C ASP A 37 -10.26 7.10 6.59
N ASN A 38 -8.95 7.00 6.33
CA ASN A 38 -8.10 5.92 6.84
C ASN A 38 -7.40 6.24 8.16
N ARG A 39 -7.41 7.51 8.61
CA ARG A 39 -6.79 7.97 9.87
C ARG A 39 -7.33 7.26 11.10
N VAL A 40 -8.56 6.74 11.05
CA VAL A 40 -9.22 6.05 12.18
C VAL A 40 -8.62 4.66 12.46
N MET A 41 -7.90 4.07 11.50
CA MET A 41 -7.29 2.72 11.61
C MET A 41 -5.80 2.74 11.99
N ASN A 42 -5.23 3.93 12.23
CA ASN A 42 -3.79 4.12 12.35
C ASN A 42 -3.27 3.89 13.79
N ASP A 43 -3.47 2.68 14.30
CA ASP A 43 -2.61 2.18 15.38
C ASP A 43 -1.25 1.88 14.73
N GLU A 44 -0.14 2.41 15.26
CA GLU A 44 1.24 2.39 14.69
C GLU A 44 1.79 0.97 14.38
N SER A 45 0.99 -0.07 14.59
CA SER A 45 1.32 -1.48 14.38
C SER A 45 0.61 -2.16 13.20
N HIS A 46 -0.39 -1.54 12.55
CA HIS A 46 -1.16 -2.20 11.48
C HIS A 46 -0.49 -2.10 10.09
N PRO A 47 -0.26 -3.22 9.38
CA PRO A 47 0.22 -3.18 8.00
C PRO A 47 -0.72 -2.40 7.08
N ILE A 48 -0.13 -1.76 6.07
CA ILE A 48 -0.82 -0.98 5.05
C ILE A 48 -0.66 -1.70 3.72
N LEU A 49 -1.77 -1.95 3.04
CA LEU A 49 -1.77 -2.28 1.62
C LEU A 49 -2.14 -1.02 0.85
N LEU A 50 -1.16 -0.45 0.15
CA LEU A 50 -1.35 0.71 -0.71
C LEU A 50 -1.50 0.25 -2.17
N ASP A 51 -2.71 0.33 -2.70
CA ASP A 51 -3.02 -0.05 -4.06
C ASP A 51 -3.02 1.16 -4.99
N ILE A 52 -1.90 1.32 -5.72
CA ILE A 52 -1.69 2.36 -6.73
C ILE A 52 -1.81 1.82 -8.14
N SER A 53 -2.30 0.58 -8.32
CA SER A 53 -2.29 -0.12 -9.61
C SER A 53 -3.09 0.59 -10.70
N GLN A 54 -4.09 1.39 -10.33
CA GLN A 54 -5.00 2.10 -11.26
C GLN A 54 -4.68 3.58 -11.43
N ILE A 55 -3.55 4.06 -10.89
CA ILE A 55 -3.16 5.46 -10.96
C ILE A 55 -2.23 5.68 -12.15
N ASP A 56 -2.53 6.70 -12.95
CA ASP A 56 -1.70 7.19 -14.04
C ASP A 56 -0.70 8.27 -13.60
N GLY A 57 -0.96 8.97 -12.49
CA GLY A 57 -0.05 9.97 -11.97
C GLY A 57 -0.36 10.51 -10.57
N PHE A 58 0.63 11.19 -10.00
CA PHE A 58 0.45 12.07 -8.86
C PHE A 58 0.86 13.48 -9.24
N TYR A 59 0.14 14.47 -8.72
CA TYR A 59 0.72 15.80 -8.57
C TYR A 59 1.90 15.73 -7.58
N VAL A 60 2.93 16.54 -7.82
CA VAL A 60 4.19 16.50 -7.05
C VAL A 60 3.92 16.65 -5.56
N ASP A 61 3.15 17.68 -5.20
CA ASP A 61 2.82 18.01 -3.81
C ASP A 61 2.06 16.87 -3.12
N ALA A 62 1.14 16.20 -3.85
CA ALA A 62 0.40 15.04 -3.35
C ALA A 62 1.34 13.85 -3.11
N PHE A 63 2.25 13.58 -4.04
CA PHE A 63 3.23 12.52 -3.88
C PHE A 63 4.16 12.75 -2.69
N GLU A 64 4.65 13.98 -2.52
CA GLU A 64 5.49 14.38 -1.38
C GLU A 64 4.75 14.25 -0.05
N MET A 65 3.47 14.66 0.00
CA MET A 65 2.65 14.48 1.19
C MET A 65 2.42 13.00 1.51
N LEU A 66 2.16 12.15 0.51
CA LEU A 66 2.01 10.71 0.71
C LEU A 66 3.26 10.10 1.35
N ILE A 67 4.45 10.47 0.86
CA ILE A 67 5.73 10.03 1.45
C ILE A 67 5.82 10.47 2.91
N ALA A 68 5.54 11.74 3.20
CA ALA A 68 5.63 12.28 4.56
C ALA A 68 4.67 11.56 5.53
N VAL A 69 3.46 11.26 5.07
CA VAL A 69 2.43 10.56 5.83
C VAL A 69 2.86 9.12 6.12
N LEU A 70 3.23 8.36 5.09
CA LEU A 70 3.66 6.97 5.25
C LEU A 70 4.94 6.84 6.09
N SER A 71 5.86 7.79 5.97
CA SER A 71 7.08 7.85 6.80
C SER A 71 6.76 8.01 8.29
N GLY A 72 5.70 8.76 8.59
CA GLY A 72 5.26 9.03 9.96
C GLY A 72 4.50 7.88 10.63
N TRP A 73 3.95 6.92 9.87
CA TRP A 73 3.10 5.88 10.46
C TRP A 73 3.88 4.65 10.94
N HIS A 74 5.16 4.51 10.58
CA HIS A 74 6.06 3.42 11.01
C HIS A 74 5.54 1.99 10.77
N ASN A 75 4.55 1.81 9.89
CA ASN A 75 3.97 0.52 9.57
C ASN A 75 4.76 -0.24 8.49
N GLN A 76 4.45 -1.53 8.37
CA GLN A 76 4.74 -2.29 7.15
C GLN A 76 3.83 -1.82 6.00
N VAL A 77 4.40 -1.52 4.83
CA VAL A 77 3.71 -1.01 3.65
C VAL A 77 3.93 -1.93 2.46
N ALA A 78 2.87 -2.59 2.00
CA ALA A 78 2.85 -3.34 0.76
C ALA A 78 2.29 -2.48 -0.38
N LEU A 79 3.08 -2.24 -1.42
CA LEU A 79 2.70 -1.42 -2.58
C LEU A 79 2.20 -2.33 -3.72
N LEU A 80 0.92 -2.25 -4.08
CA LEU A 80 0.37 -2.99 -5.21
C LEU A 80 0.41 -2.12 -6.48
N SER A 81 1.08 -2.62 -7.52
CA SER A 81 1.24 -1.95 -8.82
C SER A 81 1.03 -2.92 -9.99
N HIS A 82 0.67 -2.40 -11.17
CA HIS A 82 0.63 -3.21 -12.40
C HIS A 82 2.02 -3.27 -13.08
N ILE A 83 2.34 -4.41 -13.69
CA ILE A 83 3.59 -4.61 -14.47
C ILE A 83 3.61 -3.68 -15.68
N ASP A 84 4.76 -3.09 -15.98
CA ASP A 84 5.00 -2.21 -17.14
C ASP A 84 4.13 -0.95 -17.17
N SER A 85 3.62 -0.54 -16.00
CA SER A 85 2.75 0.63 -15.86
C SER A 85 3.46 1.79 -15.17
N ILE A 86 2.88 2.99 -15.27
CA ILE A 86 3.38 4.16 -14.55
C ILE A 86 3.28 3.98 -13.02
N SER A 87 2.31 3.20 -12.53
CA SER A 87 2.20 2.82 -11.12
C SER A 87 3.43 2.07 -10.58
N GLU A 88 4.14 1.31 -11.42
CA GLU A 88 5.38 0.62 -11.03
C GLU A 88 6.52 1.61 -10.74
N LYS A 89 6.61 2.70 -11.53
CA LYS A 89 7.59 3.76 -11.28
C LYS A 89 7.32 4.44 -9.95
N TYR A 90 6.06 4.75 -9.65
CA TYR A 90 5.69 5.33 -8.36
C TYR A 90 5.93 4.35 -7.20
N ALA A 91 5.67 3.06 -7.39
CA ALA A 91 5.99 2.04 -6.38
C ALA A 91 7.50 2.02 -6.06
N SER A 92 8.35 2.02 -7.10
CA SER A 92 9.81 2.08 -6.92
C SER A 92 10.25 3.37 -6.24
N LEU A 93 9.68 4.52 -6.61
CA LEU A 93 9.99 5.80 -5.95
C LEU A 93 9.59 5.78 -4.47
N LEU A 94 8.41 5.24 -4.14
CA LEU A 94 7.97 5.10 -2.75
C LEU A 94 8.88 4.17 -1.94
N GLU A 95 9.28 3.01 -2.50
CA GLU A 95 10.24 2.12 -1.84
C GLU A 95 11.57 2.83 -1.55
N MET A 96 12.07 3.60 -2.53
CA MET A 96 13.30 4.37 -2.37
C MET A 96 13.16 5.49 -1.34
N SER A 97 12.05 6.22 -1.35
CA SER A 97 11.83 7.40 -0.49
C SER A 97 11.50 7.07 0.95
N LEU A 98 10.87 5.94 1.22
CA LEU A 98 10.50 5.55 2.60
C LEU A 98 11.69 4.96 3.38
N GLU A 99 12.81 4.65 2.70
CA GLU A 99 14.11 4.25 3.25
C GLU A 99 14.03 3.24 4.43
N ASN A 100 13.01 2.40 4.46
CA ASN A 100 12.76 1.46 5.54
C ASN A 100 12.62 0.04 5.00
N ASN A 101 13.09 -0.95 5.78
CA ASN A 101 12.98 -2.37 5.43
C ASN A 101 11.53 -2.90 5.45
N HIS A 102 10.57 -2.01 5.69
CA HIS A 102 9.17 -2.30 5.92
C HIS A 102 8.30 -1.87 4.74
N THR A 103 8.87 -1.40 3.63
CA THR A 103 8.14 -1.08 2.40
C THR A 103 8.58 -1.99 1.27
N LYS A 104 7.63 -2.58 0.54
CA LYS A 104 7.94 -3.45 -0.61
C LYS A 104 6.81 -3.45 -1.64
N SER A 105 7.15 -3.46 -2.93
CA SER A 105 6.18 -3.59 -4.02
C SER A 105 5.92 -5.03 -4.44
N PHE A 106 4.69 -5.21 -4.92
CA PHE A 106 4.15 -6.48 -5.39
C PHE A 106 3.31 -6.26 -6.64
N LYS A 107 3.20 -7.31 -7.44
CA LYS A 107 2.39 -7.32 -8.67
C LYS A 107 1.03 -7.97 -8.46
N THR A 108 0.90 -8.77 -7.42
CA THR A 108 -0.34 -9.43 -7.07
C THR A 108 -0.72 -9.18 -5.62
N LEU A 109 -2.03 -9.08 -5.40
CA LEU A 109 -2.59 -8.99 -4.05
C LEU A 109 -2.19 -10.19 -3.17
N VAL A 110 -2.01 -11.36 -3.78
CA VAL A 110 -1.65 -12.59 -3.08
C VAL A 110 -0.23 -12.50 -2.52
N GLU A 111 0.73 -12.03 -3.31
CA GLU A 111 2.13 -11.86 -2.86
C GLU A 111 2.24 -10.80 -1.78
N ALA A 112 1.57 -9.65 -1.97
CA ALA A 112 1.51 -8.57 -0.98
C ALA A 112 1.00 -9.08 0.37
N LYS A 113 -0.14 -9.78 0.35
CA LYS A 113 -0.73 -10.37 1.54
C LYS A 113 0.17 -11.42 2.20
N SER A 114 0.79 -12.29 1.40
CA SER A 114 1.70 -13.30 1.93
C SER A 114 2.90 -12.69 2.62
N TRP A 115 3.43 -11.57 2.12
CA TRP A 115 4.56 -10.90 2.74
C TRP A 115 4.17 -10.14 4.02
N MET A 116 2.97 -9.57 4.10
CA MET A 116 2.51 -8.90 5.32
C MET A 116 2.30 -9.85 6.52
N ILE A 117 2.29 -11.16 6.29
CA ILE A 117 2.15 -12.19 7.35
C ILE A 117 3.52 -12.62 7.92
N HIS A 118 4.60 -12.42 7.19
CA HIS A 118 5.93 -13.00 7.45
C HIS A 118 6.97 -11.94 7.83
#